data_AF-A0A9X0G5F0-F1
#
_entry.id   AF-A0A9X0G5F0-F1
#
_cell.length_a   1.000
_cell.length_b   1.000
_cell.length_c   1.000
_cell.angle_alpha   90.00
_cell.angle_beta   90.00
_cell.angle_gamma   90.00
#
_symmetry.space_group_name_H-M   'P 1'
#
loop_
_entity.id
_entity.type
_entity.pdbx_description
1 polymer ?
#
loop_
_entity_poly.entity_id
_entity_poly.type
_entity_poly.pdbx_seq_one_letter_code
_entity_poly.pdbx_strand_id
1 'polypeptide(L)'
;MVAKYLTQTERDILFKELSNVQQEYLTNFLKRGKKTAFASILAQQKGEGSEADYKHISTNWRLVDYIDAGVVTETLKCECGRSLRYQYIVKNLKTNTILKFGKSHFEEHTNIPAEIVKQVIEGMTKIDYELDEILIKLRNNWSLENNEGIQLPLNIEIPRDIKEHLELKLPLLDKQVNKLIGILSEHNKHETSLQSVEFNNTEPNQISLFDEVMTLGIEQGFNTKPFYNKVLHNFLTESEKSFIKSFIQQHEIISTRQLCEFLIEHKGSNTKRYLSGKPLIYPYVANYLENLEYEGLVFFGENIDYRDKTFISICYNIQMV
;
A
#
# COMPACT_ATOMS: atom_id res chain seq x y z
N MET A 1 5.32 -9.65 -20.40
CA MET A 1 4.37 -8.58 -20.02
C MET A 1 3.36 -9.20 -19.07
N VAL A 2 3.35 -8.81 -17.79
CA VAL A 2 2.32 -9.27 -16.84
C VAL A 2 1.23 -8.21 -16.84
N ALA A 3 0.00 -8.58 -17.15
CA ALA A 3 -1.13 -7.65 -17.05
C ALA A 3 -1.22 -7.14 -15.60
N LYS A 4 -1.42 -5.83 -15.42
CA LYS A 4 -1.54 -5.21 -14.09
C LYS A 4 -2.75 -5.76 -13.30
N TYR A 5 -3.70 -6.36 -14.01
CA TYR A 5 -4.94 -6.93 -13.49
C TYR A 5 -5.27 -8.22 -14.23
N LEU A 6 -6.02 -9.12 -13.57
CA LEU A 6 -6.38 -10.41 -14.13
C LEU A 6 -7.65 -10.28 -14.98
N THR A 7 -7.70 -11.06 -16.06
CA THR A 7 -8.97 -11.31 -16.74
C THR A 7 -9.90 -12.12 -15.85
N GLN A 8 -11.20 -12.09 -16.15
CA GLN A 8 -12.17 -12.84 -15.35
C GLN A 8 -11.87 -14.35 -15.33
N THR A 9 -11.47 -14.90 -16.46
CA THR A 9 -11.14 -16.33 -16.59
C THR A 9 -9.90 -16.68 -15.77
N GLU A 10 -8.85 -15.86 -15.82
CA GLU A 10 -7.65 -16.07 -15.01
C GLU A 10 -7.94 -15.99 -13.52
N ARG A 11 -8.76 -15.01 -13.11
CA ARG A 11 -9.22 -14.88 -11.72
C ARG A 11 -9.95 -16.14 -11.28
N ASP A 12 -10.87 -16.66 -12.08
CA ASP A 12 -11.64 -17.85 -11.73
C ASP A 12 -10.78 -19.11 -11.62
N ILE A 13 -9.73 -19.22 -12.44
CA ILE A 13 -8.76 -20.32 -12.37
C ILE A 13 -7.95 -20.23 -11.08
N LEU A 14 -7.30 -19.09 -10.84
CA LEU A 14 -6.46 -18.89 -9.65
C LEU A 14 -7.27 -18.96 -8.35
N PHE A 15 -8.51 -18.48 -8.37
CA PHE A 15 -9.38 -18.54 -7.20
C PHE A 15 -9.77 -19.98 -6.83
N LYS A 16 -9.90 -20.88 -7.82
CA LYS A 16 -10.18 -22.30 -7.57
C LYS A 16 -8.99 -23.09 -7.01
N GLU A 17 -7.77 -22.61 -7.23
CA GLU A 17 -6.55 -23.24 -6.70
C GLU A 17 -6.38 -23.01 -5.19
N LEU A 18 -7.08 -22.03 -4.62
CA LEU A 18 -7.08 -21.71 -3.19
C LEU A 18 -7.78 -22.79 -2.37
N SER A 19 -7.40 -22.90 -1.09
CA SER A 19 -8.14 -23.72 -0.12
C SER A 19 -9.53 -23.15 0.16
N ASN A 20 -10.47 -24.01 0.58
CA ASN A 20 -11.85 -23.60 0.91
C ASN A 20 -11.89 -22.45 1.94
N VAL A 21 -11.00 -22.49 2.95
CA VAL A 21 -10.92 -21.45 3.99
C VAL A 21 -10.48 -20.11 3.38
N GLN A 22 -9.49 -20.13 2.47
CA GLN A 22 -9.03 -18.93 1.79
C GLN A 22 -10.08 -18.38 0.82
N GLN A 23 -10.78 -19.25 0.09
CA GLN A 23 -11.87 -18.85 -0.80
C GLN A 23 -13.01 -18.19 -0.01
N GLU A 24 -13.39 -18.76 1.13
CA GLU A 24 -14.42 -18.18 2.00
C GLU A 24 -13.98 -16.83 2.55
N TYR A 25 -12.73 -16.73 3.04
CA TYR A 25 -12.17 -15.47 3.52
C TYR A 25 -12.18 -14.38 2.45
N LEU A 26 -11.69 -14.68 1.25
CA LEU A 26 -11.63 -13.73 0.14
C LEU A 26 -13.03 -13.36 -0.37
N THR A 27 -13.97 -14.30 -0.38
CA THR A 27 -15.37 -14.00 -0.71
C THR A 27 -15.98 -13.02 0.30
N ASN A 28 -15.75 -13.25 1.59
CA ASN A 28 -16.19 -12.35 2.65
C ASN A 28 -15.45 -11.01 2.62
N PHE A 29 -14.18 -10.99 2.25
CA PHE A 29 -13.39 -9.79 2.01
C PHE A 29 -14.00 -8.95 0.88
N LEU A 30 -14.29 -9.56 -0.29
CA LEU A 30 -14.97 -8.88 -1.41
C LEU A 30 -16.32 -8.29 -0.98
N LYS A 31 -17.15 -9.08 -0.28
CA LYS A 31 -18.45 -8.62 0.22
C LYS A 31 -18.32 -7.42 1.15
N ARG A 32 -17.41 -7.49 2.12
CA ARG A 32 -17.14 -6.40 3.08
C ARG A 32 -16.60 -5.17 2.35
N GLY A 33 -15.58 -5.35 1.51
CA GLY A 33 -14.95 -4.28 0.73
C GLY A 33 -15.94 -3.54 -0.16
N LYS A 34 -16.79 -4.26 -0.90
CA LYS A 34 -17.81 -3.63 -1.77
C LYS A 34 -18.88 -2.88 -0.96
N LYS A 35 -19.28 -3.38 0.22
CA LYS A 35 -20.21 -2.67 1.12
C LYS A 35 -19.58 -1.38 1.65
N THR A 36 -18.32 -1.43 2.08
CA THR A 36 -17.59 -0.26 2.57
C THR A 36 -17.36 0.77 1.47
N ALA A 37 -16.94 0.34 0.28
CA ALA A 37 -16.75 1.23 -0.87
C ALA A 37 -18.06 1.93 -1.24
N PHE A 38 -19.16 1.19 -1.30
CA PHE A 38 -20.49 1.73 -1.55
C PHE A 38 -20.89 2.80 -0.51
N ALA A 39 -20.75 2.48 0.78
CA ALA A 39 -21.10 3.39 1.85
C ALA A 39 -20.21 4.65 1.87
N SER A 40 -18.92 4.50 1.61
CA SER A 40 -17.94 5.60 1.59
C SER A 40 -18.24 6.62 0.50
N ILE A 41 -18.50 6.16 -0.73
CA ILE A 41 -18.80 7.03 -1.87
C ILE A 41 -20.11 7.79 -1.64
N LEU A 42 -21.12 7.11 -1.12
CA LEU A 42 -22.37 7.76 -0.73
C LEU A 42 -22.15 8.77 0.41
N ALA A 43 -21.28 8.48 1.38
CA ALA A 43 -20.98 9.40 2.47
C ALA A 43 -20.25 10.67 2.00
N GLN A 44 -19.35 10.58 1.02
CA GLN A 44 -18.63 11.73 0.45
C GLN A 44 -19.60 12.75 -0.19
N GLN A 45 -20.68 12.26 -0.80
CA GLN A 45 -21.77 13.09 -1.35
C GLN A 45 -22.59 13.85 -0.28
N LYS A 46 -22.32 13.65 1.02
CA LYS A 46 -22.89 14.48 2.10
C LYS A 46 -22.08 15.76 2.35
N GLY A 47 -20.82 15.83 1.92
CA GLY A 47 -19.89 16.92 2.28
C GLY A 47 -19.84 18.09 1.30
N GLU A 48 -20.44 17.97 0.11
CA GLU A 48 -20.27 18.93 -0.99
C GLU A 48 -21.46 19.90 -1.20
N GLY A 49 -22.53 19.85 -0.39
CA GLY A 49 -23.71 20.71 -0.58
C GLY A 49 -24.51 20.99 0.69
N SER A 50 -24.95 22.24 0.83
CA SER A 50 -25.72 22.89 1.91
C SER A 50 -26.76 22.05 2.67
N GLU A 51 -26.94 22.39 3.96
CA GLU A 51 -27.85 21.84 5.00
C GLU A 51 -29.35 21.68 4.66
N ALA A 52 -29.78 21.96 3.44
CA ALA A 52 -31.18 21.90 3.03
C ALA A 52 -31.41 20.81 1.98
N ASP A 53 -31.28 19.52 2.34
CA ASP A 53 -32.07 18.49 1.66
C ASP A 53 -32.10 17.15 2.42
N TYR A 54 -33.26 16.79 2.94
CA TYR A 54 -33.63 15.46 3.46
C TYR A 54 -33.65 14.36 2.35
N LYS A 55 -32.94 14.59 1.25
CA LYS A 55 -32.91 13.84 -0.01
C LYS A 55 -31.55 13.23 -0.35
N HIS A 56 -30.52 13.33 0.50
CA HIS A 56 -29.24 12.70 0.22
C HIS A 56 -29.40 11.19 -0.07
N ILE A 57 -28.94 10.77 -1.25
CA ILE A 57 -28.96 9.39 -1.77
C ILE A 57 -28.35 8.41 -0.76
N SER A 58 -27.36 8.89 0.00
CA SER A 58 -26.62 8.17 1.04
C SER A 58 -27.43 7.78 2.27
N THR A 59 -28.57 8.42 2.49
CA THR A 59 -29.52 8.05 3.54
C THR A 59 -30.60 7.11 3.00
N ASN A 60 -30.69 6.95 1.68
CA ASN A 60 -31.76 6.20 1.02
C ASN A 60 -31.33 4.78 0.66
N TRP A 61 -30.05 4.53 0.39
CA TRP A 61 -29.61 3.24 -0.17
C TRP A 61 -28.47 2.61 0.63
N ARG A 62 -28.55 1.28 0.79
CA ARG A 62 -27.50 0.47 1.41
C ARG A 62 -27.29 -0.83 0.64
N LEU A 63 -26.04 -1.14 0.32
CA LEU A 63 -25.67 -2.46 -0.19
C LEU A 63 -25.80 -3.50 0.94
N VAL A 64 -26.73 -4.43 0.80
CA VAL A 64 -26.99 -5.50 1.76
C VAL A 64 -26.08 -6.68 1.49
N ASP A 65 -25.96 -7.10 0.24
CA ASP A 65 -25.10 -8.22 -0.13
C ASP A 65 -24.62 -8.18 -1.59
N TYR A 66 -23.64 -9.02 -1.88
CA TYR A 66 -23.06 -9.26 -3.19
C TYR A 66 -22.86 -10.75 -3.39
N ILE A 67 -23.37 -11.29 -4.50
CA ILE A 67 -23.27 -12.71 -4.84
C ILE A 67 -22.54 -12.84 -6.18
N ASP A 68 -21.53 -13.72 -6.23
CA ASP A 68 -20.90 -14.20 -7.46
C ASP A 68 -21.20 -15.69 -7.62
N ALA A 69 -21.95 -16.07 -8.65
CA ALA A 69 -22.24 -17.47 -8.97
C ALA A 69 -21.10 -18.16 -9.76
N GLY A 70 -20.03 -17.43 -10.11
CA GLY A 70 -18.93 -17.92 -10.94
C GLY A 70 -19.28 -18.03 -12.43
N VAL A 71 -20.52 -18.35 -12.76
CA VAL A 71 -21.07 -18.38 -14.11
C VAL A 71 -22.42 -17.67 -14.16
N VAL A 72 -22.87 -17.30 -15.35
CA VAL A 72 -24.23 -16.79 -15.53
C VAL A 72 -25.20 -17.94 -15.23
N THR A 73 -26.08 -17.73 -14.26
CA THR A 73 -27.03 -18.76 -13.80
C THR A 73 -28.45 -18.24 -13.90
N GLU A 74 -29.40 -19.14 -14.15
CA GLU A 74 -30.83 -18.79 -14.14
C GLU A 74 -31.36 -18.55 -12.72
N THR A 75 -30.63 -18.98 -11.69
CA THR A 75 -31.01 -18.77 -10.28
C THR A 75 -30.82 -17.33 -9.84
N LEU A 76 -29.76 -16.67 -10.32
CA LEU A 76 -29.54 -15.24 -10.08
C LEU A 76 -30.14 -14.43 -11.22
N LYS A 77 -31.23 -13.71 -10.93
CA LYS A 77 -31.87 -12.81 -11.90
C LYS A 77 -31.81 -11.36 -11.45
N CYS A 78 -31.75 -10.46 -12.42
CA CYS A 78 -32.02 -9.04 -12.23
C CYS A 78 -33.53 -8.81 -12.04
N GLU A 79 -33.94 -7.68 -11.47
CA GLU A 79 -35.34 -7.23 -11.46
C GLU A 79 -35.97 -7.21 -12.87
N CYS A 80 -35.16 -6.96 -13.91
CA CYS A 80 -35.61 -7.02 -15.31
C CYS A 80 -35.72 -8.45 -15.89
N GLY A 81 -35.46 -9.49 -15.11
CA GLY A 81 -35.53 -10.90 -15.51
C GLY A 81 -34.28 -11.49 -16.19
N ARG A 82 -33.23 -10.69 -16.43
CA ARG A 82 -31.96 -11.18 -17.03
C ARG A 82 -31.19 -12.06 -16.06
N SER A 83 -30.67 -13.19 -16.54
CA SER A 83 -29.75 -14.06 -15.78
C SER A 83 -28.42 -13.36 -15.52
N LEU A 84 -27.89 -13.50 -14.31
CA LEU A 84 -26.71 -12.80 -13.83
C LEU A 84 -25.65 -13.78 -13.34
N ARG A 85 -24.39 -13.39 -13.50
CA ARG A 85 -23.28 -13.95 -12.74
C ARG A 85 -23.13 -13.24 -11.38
N TYR A 86 -23.13 -11.91 -11.44
CA TYR A 86 -23.00 -11.04 -10.26
C TYR A 86 -24.34 -10.42 -9.91
N GLN A 87 -24.80 -10.64 -8.70
CA GLN A 87 -26.03 -10.02 -8.18
C GLN A 87 -25.68 -9.09 -7.01
N TYR A 88 -26.03 -7.81 -7.18
CA TYR A 88 -25.97 -6.81 -6.13
C TYR A 88 -27.34 -6.71 -5.48
N ILE A 89 -27.37 -6.80 -4.15
CA ILE A 89 -28.60 -6.71 -3.37
C ILE A 89 -28.56 -5.40 -2.59
N VAL A 90 -29.37 -4.44 -3.01
CA VAL A 90 -29.43 -3.10 -2.42
C VAL A 90 -30.79 -2.90 -1.77
N LYS A 91 -30.79 -2.31 -0.58
CA LYS A 91 -32.01 -1.99 0.18
C LYS A 91 -32.23 -0.49 0.19
N ASN A 92 -33.45 -0.08 -0.14
CA ASN A 92 -33.92 1.26 0.10
C ASN A 92 -34.33 1.40 1.57
N LEU A 93 -33.75 2.36 2.28
CA LEU A 93 -33.98 2.58 3.71
C LEU A 93 -35.29 3.33 3.99
N LYS A 94 -35.84 4.07 3.01
CA LYS A 94 -37.12 4.80 3.14
C LYS A 94 -38.32 3.90 2.87
N THR A 95 -38.27 3.14 1.78
CA THR A 95 -39.39 2.26 1.37
C THR A 95 -39.24 0.84 1.91
N ASN A 96 -38.10 0.51 2.52
CA ASN A 96 -37.75 -0.83 3.00
C ASN A 96 -37.73 -1.89 1.88
N THR A 97 -37.72 -1.48 0.60
CA THR A 97 -37.70 -2.37 -0.56
C THR A 97 -36.30 -2.87 -0.84
N ILE A 98 -36.18 -4.12 -1.28
CA ILE A 98 -34.92 -4.74 -1.67
C ILE A 98 -34.95 -4.92 -3.18
N LEU A 99 -33.88 -4.46 -3.85
CA LEU A 99 -33.69 -4.59 -5.29
C LEU A 99 -32.47 -5.47 -5.56
N LYS A 100 -32.59 -6.33 -6.57
CA LYS A 100 -31.53 -7.24 -7.00
C LYS A 100 -31.19 -7.00 -8.46
N PHE A 101 -29.96 -6.59 -8.73
CA PHE A 101 -29.57 -6.25 -10.10
C PHE A 101 -28.10 -6.51 -10.41
N GLY A 102 -27.78 -6.51 -11.71
CA GLY A 102 -26.41 -6.56 -12.20
C GLY A 102 -25.73 -5.19 -12.17
N LYS A 103 -24.42 -5.16 -12.42
CA LYS A 103 -23.60 -3.94 -12.44
C LYS A 103 -24.13 -2.86 -13.40
N SER A 104 -24.61 -3.27 -14.58
CA SER A 104 -25.11 -2.37 -15.62
C SER A 104 -26.49 -1.77 -15.33
N HIS A 105 -27.23 -2.35 -14.39
CA HIS A 105 -28.62 -1.97 -14.10
C HIS A 105 -28.76 -1.20 -12.79
N PHE A 106 -27.63 -0.78 -12.24
CA PHE A 106 -27.56 -0.02 -11.02
C PHE A 106 -28.31 1.32 -11.15
N GLU A 107 -28.04 2.07 -12.22
CA GLU A 107 -28.70 3.36 -12.50
C GLU A 107 -30.21 3.19 -12.75
N GLU A 108 -30.57 2.23 -13.61
CA GLU A 108 -31.96 1.97 -14.05
C GLU A 108 -32.91 1.69 -12.88
N HIS A 109 -32.43 1.04 -11.82
CA HIS A 109 -33.27 0.61 -10.70
C HIS A 109 -33.18 1.49 -9.45
N THR A 110 -32.16 2.32 -9.31
CA THR A 110 -31.94 3.10 -8.07
C THR A 110 -32.24 4.59 -8.20
N ASN A 111 -32.43 5.09 -9.42
CA ASN A 111 -32.62 6.52 -9.72
C ASN A 111 -31.49 7.40 -9.15
N ILE A 112 -30.30 6.81 -8.99
CA ILE A 112 -29.06 7.47 -8.58
C ILE A 112 -28.41 8.07 -9.83
N PRO A 113 -27.88 9.31 -9.77
CA PRO A 113 -27.21 9.93 -10.91
C PRO A 113 -26.06 9.08 -11.45
N ALA A 114 -25.95 9.00 -12.78
CA ALA A 114 -24.93 8.21 -13.49
C ALA A 114 -23.50 8.44 -12.97
N GLU A 115 -23.17 9.68 -12.60
CA GLU A 115 -21.86 10.04 -12.05
C GLU A 115 -21.54 9.30 -10.75
N ILE A 116 -22.50 9.23 -9.83
CA ILE A 116 -22.35 8.53 -8.55
C ILE A 116 -22.31 7.01 -8.79
N VAL A 117 -23.12 6.51 -9.70
CA VAL A 117 -23.09 5.09 -10.09
C VAL A 117 -21.72 4.71 -10.65
N LYS A 118 -21.13 5.56 -11.49
CA LYS A 118 -19.78 5.36 -12.03
C LYS A 118 -18.73 5.31 -10.91
N GLN A 119 -18.76 6.27 -9.97
CA GLN A 119 -17.85 6.26 -8.82
C GLN A 119 -18.02 4.99 -7.98
N VAL A 120 -19.26 4.58 -7.69
CA VAL A 120 -19.57 3.33 -6.97
C VAL A 120 -18.96 2.12 -7.67
N ILE A 121 -19.17 2.03 -8.98
CA ILE A 121 -18.62 0.96 -9.82
C ILE A 121 -17.09 0.95 -9.77
N GLU A 122 -16.45 2.11 -9.88
CA GLU A 122 -14.99 2.25 -9.80
C GLU A 122 -14.47 1.84 -8.42
N GLY A 123 -15.14 2.25 -7.35
CA GLY A 123 -14.82 1.85 -5.98
C GLY A 123 -14.92 0.34 -5.77
N MET A 124 -15.96 -0.29 -6.30
CA MET A 124 -16.10 -1.76 -6.27
C MET A 124 -15.01 -2.46 -7.10
N THR A 125 -14.66 -1.89 -8.25
CA THR A 125 -13.59 -2.42 -9.10
C THR A 125 -12.21 -2.29 -8.47
N LYS A 126 -11.96 -1.28 -7.63
CA LYS A 126 -10.73 -1.23 -6.80
C LYS A 126 -10.61 -2.44 -5.86
N ILE A 127 -11.72 -2.89 -5.27
CA ILE A 127 -11.74 -4.09 -4.43
C ILE A 127 -11.42 -5.35 -5.25
N ASP A 128 -11.91 -5.42 -6.50
CA ASP A 128 -11.55 -6.52 -7.41
C ASP A 128 -10.05 -6.49 -7.75
N TYR A 129 -9.42 -5.31 -7.85
CA TYR A 129 -7.97 -5.19 -8.04
C TYR A 129 -7.15 -5.62 -6.83
N GLU A 130 -7.65 -5.37 -5.61
CA GLU A 130 -7.01 -5.89 -4.39
C GLU A 130 -7.02 -7.42 -4.37
N LEU A 131 -8.12 -8.04 -4.82
CA LEU A 131 -8.14 -9.50 -5.00
C LEU A 131 -7.12 -9.97 -6.03
N ASP A 132 -7.06 -9.31 -7.20
CA ASP A 132 -6.10 -9.66 -8.25
C ASP A 132 -4.66 -9.60 -7.74
N GLU A 133 -4.34 -8.60 -6.92
CA GLU A 133 -3.03 -8.47 -6.28
C GLU A 133 -2.69 -9.68 -5.41
N ILE A 134 -3.63 -10.12 -4.57
CA ILE A 134 -3.46 -11.31 -3.72
C ILE A 134 -3.22 -12.56 -4.58
N LEU A 135 -4.04 -12.76 -5.61
CA LEU A 135 -3.95 -13.93 -6.50
C LEU A 135 -2.63 -13.95 -7.28
N ILE A 136 -2.18 -12.80 -7.80
CA ILE A 136 -0.90 -12.67 -8.49
C ILE A 136 0.26 -12.96 -7.53
N LYS A 137 0.21 -12.41 -6.30
CA LYS A 137 1.23 -12.66 -5.28
C LYS A 137 1.31 -14.13 -4.88
N LEU A 138 0.17 -14.81 -4.73
CA LEU A 138 0.13 -16.25 -4.47
C LEU A 138 0.77 -17.05 -5.60
N ARG A 139 0.38 -16.77 -6.85
CA ARG A 139 0.95 -17.43 -8.03
C ARG A 139 2.47 -17.26 -8.11
N ASN A 140 2.99 -16.12 -7.66
CA ASN A 140 4.41 -15.79 -7.68
C ASN A 140 5.16 -16.23 -6.40
N ASN A 141 4.52 -17.01 -5.52
CA ASN A 141 5.08 -17.46 -4.23
C ASN A 141 5.61 -16.30 -3.37
N TRP A 142 4.86 -15.19 -3.34
CA TRP A 142 5.24 -14.02 -2.54
C TRP A 142 5.29 -14.37 -1.05
N SER A 143 6.31 -13.86 -0.37
CA SER A 143 6.46 -13.93 1.09
C SER A 143 7.04 -12.63 1.63
N LEU A 144 6.67 -12.28 2.85
CA LEU A 144 7.10 -11.05 3.51
C LEU A 144 8.64 -10.96 3.61
N GLU A 145 9.29 -12.07 3.95
CA GLU A 145 10.75 -12.14 4.10
C GLU A 145 11.47 -12.08 2.73
N ASN A 146 11.11 -12.94 1.77
CA ASN A 146 11.89 -13.07 0.53
C ASN A 146 11.58 -11.97 -0.51
N ASN A 147 10.40 -11.36 -0.43
CA ASN A 147 10.02 -10.32 -1.39
C ASN A 147 10.27 -8.92 -0.86
N GLU A 148 9.94 -8.67 0.42
CA GLU A 148 10.05 -7.35 1.03
C GLU A 148 11.26 -7.21 1.95
N GLY A 149 11.95 -8.31 2.30
CA GLY A 149 13.06 -8.27 3.25
C GLY A 149 12.63 -7.99 4.69
N ILE A 150 11.34 -8.13 5.00
CA ILE A 150 10.77 -7.76 6.30
C ILE A 150 10.73 -8.99 7.20
N GLN A 151 11.44 -8.92 8.33
CA GLN A 151 11.30 -9.85 9.45
C GLN A 151 10.48 -9.19 10.54
N LEU A 152 9.42 -9.87 11.00
CA LEU A 152 8.53 -9.37 12.03
C LEU A 152 9.20 -9.51 13.41
N PRO A 153 9.43 -8.41 14.16
CA PRO A 153 9.85 -8.48 15.55
C PRO A 153 8.77 -9.13 16.42
N LEU A 154 9.17 -9.89 17.44
CA LEU A 154 8.26 -10.67 18.30
C LEU A 154 7.28 -9.81 19.13
N ASN A 155 7.59 -8.53 19.35
CA ASN A 155 6.88 -7.65 20.29
C ASN A 155 6.00 -6.58 19.63
N ILE A 156 5.57 -6.77 18.38
CA ILE A 156 4.78 -5.74 17.68
C ILE A 156 3.29 -6.05 17.68
N GLU A 157 2.49 -5.04 18.02
CA GLU A 157 1.04 -5.08 17.84
C GLU A 157 0.69 -4.95 16.36
N ILE A 158 0.41 -6.09 15.73
CA ILE A 158 0.04 -6.15 14.32
C ILE A 158 -1.46 -5.85 14.17
N PRO A 159 -1.86 -4.95 13.24
CA PRO A 159 -3.26 -4.71 12.91
C PRO A 159 -4.00 -6.01 12.53
N ARG A 160 -5.27 -6.12 12.95
CA ARG A 160 -6.08 -7.33 12.76
C ARG A 160 -6.16 -7.78 11.30
N ASP A 161 -6.29 -6.84 10.37
CA ASP A 161 -6.37 -7.12 8.93
C ASP A 161 -5.10 -7.76 8.37
N ILE A 162 -3.93 -7.36 8.90
CA ILE A 162 -2.63 -7.95 8.53
C ILE A 162 -2.48 -9.32 9.18
N LYS A 163 -2.86 -9.44 10.45
CA LYS A 163 -2.80 -10.69 11.20
C LYS A 163 -3.63 -11.81 10.55
N GLU A 164 -4.87 -11.50 10.15
CA GLU A 164 -5.76 -12.45 9.46
C GLU A 164 -5.13 -13.02 8.18
N HIS A 165 -4.48 -12.17 7.36
CA HIS A 165 -3.80 -12.63 6.15
C HIS A 165 -2.62 -13.56 6.47
N LEU A 166 -1.80 -13.20 7.45
CA LEU A 166 -0.64 -14.00 7.86
C LEU A 166 -1.07 -15.38 8.41
N GLU A 167 -2.12 -15.42 9.24
CA GLU A 167 -2.68 -16.66 9.79
C GLU A 167 -3.22 -17.59 8.69
N LEU A 168 -3.84 -17.02 7.65
CA LEU A 168 -4.36 -17.76 6.49
C LEU A 168 -3.33 -18.03 5.40
N LYS A 169 -2.05 -17.70 5.64
CA LYS A 169 -0.95 -17.79 4.66
C LYS A 169 -1.29 -17.07 3.34
N LEU A 170 -2.05 -15.99 3.43
CA LEU A 170 -2.35 -15.11 2.31
C LEU A 170 -1.31 -13.99 2.23
N PRO A 171 -0.87 -13.61 1.02
CA PRO A 171 -0.05 -12.43 0.82
C PRO A 171 -0.70 -11.16 1.37
N LEU A 172 0.13 -10.24 1.83
CA LEU A 172 -0.31 -8.91 2.23
C LEU A 172 -0.49 -8.04 0.99
N LEU A 173 -1.51 -7.18 1.04
CA LEU A 173 -1.69 -6.13 0.04
C LEU A 173 -0.57 -5.09 0.16
N ASP A 174 -0.21 -4.40 -0.93
CA ASP A 174 0.83 -3.37 -0.94
C ASP A 174 0.53 -2.27 0.07
N LYS A 175 -0.75 -1.89 0.23
CA LYS A 175 -1.18 -0.94 1.26
C LYS A 175 -0.92 -1.45 2.68
N GLN A 176 -1.06 -2.76 2.91
CA GLN A 176 -0.81 -3.40 4.20
C GLN A 176 0.69 -3.52 4.47
N VAL A 177 1.49 -3.85 3.46
CA VAL A 177 2.96 -3.84 3.54
C VAL A 177 3.46 -2.44 3.89
N ASN A 178 2.99 -1.41 3.20
CA ASN A 178 3.37 -0.03 3.49
C ASN A 178 2.97 0.41 4.91
N LYS A 179 1.77 0.02 5.36
CA LYS A 179 1.31 0.28 6.73
C LYS A 179 2.20 -0.44 7.76
N LEU A 180 2.55 -1.69 7.50
CA LEU A 180 3.44 -2.47 8.36
C LEU A 180 4.82 -1.81 8.46
N ILE A 181 5.41 -1.41 7.34
CA ILE A 181 6.69 -0.69 7.32
C ILE A 181 6.61 0.60 8.16
N GLY A 182 5.49 1.33 8.08
CA GLY A 182 5.23 2.49 8.95
C GLY A 182 5.30 2.15 10.42
N ILE A 183 4.56 1.13 10.86
CA ILE A 183 4.54 0.65 12.26
C ILE A 183 5.93 0.21 12.72
N LEU A 184 6.66 -0.54 11.88
CA LEU A 184 8.03 -0.96 12.18
C LEU A 184 8.96 0.24 12.38
N SER A 185 8.80 1.28 11.56
CA SER A 185 9.59 2.50 11.67
C SER A 185 9.31 3.28 12.95
N GLU A 186 8.05 3.31 13.40
CA GLU A 186 7.65 3.95 14.67
C GLU A 186 8.20 3.16 15.87
N HIS A 187 8.06 1.83 15.85
CA HIS A 187 8.60 0.97 16.90
C HIS A 187 10.11 1.13 17.06
N ASN A 188 10.86 1.14 15.95
CA ASN A 188 12.30 1.35 15.97
C ASN A 188 12.68 2.74 16.51
N LYS A 189 11.90 3.78 16.24
CA LYS A 189 12.13 5.11 16.83
C LYS A 189 11.95 5.08 18.35
N HIS A 190 10.89 4.43 18.84
CA HIS A 190 10.65 4.28 20.27
C HIS A 190 11.74 3.47 20.97
N GLU A 191 12.23 2.37 20.39
CA GLU A 191 13.36 1.61 20.94
C GLU A 191 14.66 2.43 20.96
N THR A 192 14.94 3.19 19.90
CA THR A 192 16.12 4.08 19.85
C THR A 192 16.03 5.22 20.88
N SER A 193 14.82 5.71 21.16
CA SER A 193 14.55 6.77 22.15
C SER A 193 14.61 6.25 23.60
N LEU A 194 14.34 4.97 23.83
CA LEU A 194 14.49 4.33 25.14
C LEU A 194 15.96 3.99 25.45
N GLN A 195 16.79 3.77 24.43
CA GLN A 195 18.23 3.57 24.57
C GLN A 195 19.02 4.86 24.82
N SER A 196 18.44 6.06 24.63
CA SER A 196 19.10 7.35 24.87
C SER A 196 18.88 7.94 26.27
N VAL A 197 18.27 7.21 27.21
CA VAL A 197 18.10 7.66 28.61
C VAL A 197 19.09 6.98 29.56
N GLU A 198 20.38 7.11 29.27
CA GLU A 198 21.42 7.26 30.29
C GLU A 198 22.40 8.30 29.75
N PHE A 199 22.10 9.60 29.95
CA PHE A 199 23.03 10.60 30.50
C PHE A 199 22.41 12.01 30.47
N ASN A 200 22.30 12.58 31.67
CA ASN A 200 22.23 13.99 32.04
C ASN A 200 20.92 14.79 31.88
N ASN A 201 20.17 14.77 32.98
CA ASN A 201 19.52 15.91 33.66
C ASN A 201 19.66 17.30 33.03
N THR A 202 18.55 17.86 32.54
CA THR A 202 18.11 19.24 32.84
C THR A 202 16.63 19.40 32.50
N GLU A 203 15.83 19.88 33.45
CA GLU A 203 14.38 20.08 33.33
C GLU A 203 14.01 21.32 32.45
N PRO A 204 12.72 21.71 32.31
CA PRO A 204 11.75 21.11 31.40
C PRO A 204 11.10 22.21 30.52
N ASN A 205 11.04 22.04 29.20
CA ASN A 205 10.15 22.86 28.38
C ASN A 205 8.96 22.04 27.92
N GLN A 206 7.81 22.36 28.52
CA GLN A 206 6.48 21.92 28.09
C GLN A 206 6.29 22.24 26.61
N ILE A 207 6.06 21.21 25.78
CA ILE A 207 5.43 21.37 24.48
C ILE A 207 4.28 20.36 24.39
N SER A 208 3.16 20.91 23.95
CA SER A 208 1.77 20.54 24.18
C SER A 208 1.32 19.22 23.53
N LEU A 209 0.36 18.58 24.22
CA LEU A 209 -0.42 17.38 23.87
C LEU A 209 -1.47 17.63 22.76
N PHE A 210 -1.21 18.55 21.82
CA PHE A 210 -2.12 18.86 20.71
C PHE A 210 -1.30 19.24 19.47
N ASP A 211 -0.91 18.25 18.69
CA ASP A 211 -0.57 18.42 17.26
C ASP A 211 -0.99 17.17 16.46
N GLU A 212 -2.14 16.60 16.82
CA GLU A 212 -2.98 15.91 15.84
C GLU A 212 -3.55 16.95 14.88
N VAL A 213 -2.82 17.21 13.79
CA VAL A 213 -3.40 17.90 12.62
C VAL A 213 -3.74 16.85 11.57
N MET A 214 -5.01 16.48 11.57
CA MET A 214 -5.76 16.06 10.39
C MET A 214 -5.52 17.02 9.22
N THR A 215 -5.16 16.48 8.06
CA THR A 215 -5.35 17.11 6.73
C THR A 215 -5.16 15.98 5.70
N LEU A 216 -6.18 15.34 5.10
CA LEU A 216 -7.26 15.87 4.24
C LEU A 216 -6.75 17.00 3.32
N GLY A 217 -6.76 16.71 2.02
CA GLY A 217 -6.03 17.45 1.02
C GLY A 217 -6.39 18.94 0.93
N ILE A 218 -5.34 19.75 0.84
CA ILE A 218 -5.37 21.07 0.21
C ILE A 218 -4.08 21.15 -0.62
N GLU A 219 -4.23 21.16 -1.94
CA GLU A 219 -3.20 21.68 -2.82
C GLU A 219 -3.10 23.19 -2.58
N GLN A 220 -1.96 23.65 -2.05
CA GLN A 220 -1.44 24.98 -2.32
C GLN A 220 0.06 25.03 -1.97
N GLY A 221 0.83 25.54 -2.92
CA GLY A 221 2.28 25.48 -2.91
C GLY A 221 2.91 26.24 -1.75
N PHE A 222 3.71 25.52 -0.98
CA PHE A 222 4.85 26.06 -0.25
C PHE A 222 6.05 25.15 -0.48
N ASN A 223 7.14 25.77 -0.95
CA ASN A 223 8.44 25.16 -1.16
C ASN A 223 9.06 24.83 0.20
N THR A 224 8.77 23.66 0.74
CA THR A 224 9.56 23.05 1.81
C THR A 224 9.93 21.64 1.36
N LYS A 225 11.22 21.40 1.17
CA LYS A 225 11.77 20.07 0.84
C LYS A 225 11.13 19.03 1.80
N PRO A 226 10.52 17.94 1.29
CA PRO A 226 9.87 16.99 2.18
C PRO A 226 10.94 16.33 3.05
N PHE A 227 10.75 16.39 4.37
CA PHE A 227 11.58 15.71 5.33
C PHE A 227 11.30 14.21 5.22
N TYR A 228 12.00 13.52 4.30
CA TYR A 228 11.88 12.07 4.09
C TYR A 228 12.63 11.31 5.19
N ASN A 229 12.11 11.34 6.42
CA ASN A 229 12.60 10.52 7.52
C ASN A 229 12.08 9.07 7.41
N LYS A 230 12.42 8.39 6.31
CA LYS A 230 12.19 6.95 6.13
C LYS A 230 13.49 6.23 6.47
N VAL A 231 13.50 5.36 7.47
CA VAL A 231 14.68 4.53 7.83
C VAL A 231 14.64 3.24 6.99
N LEU A 232 14.67 3.38 5.66
CA LEU A 232 14.63 2.23 4.73
C LEU A 232 15.95 1.46 4.73
N HIS A 233 17.05 2.09 5.11
CA HIS A 233 18.35 1.42 5.17
C HIS A 233 18.47 0.29 6.22
N ASN A 234 17.52 0.19 7.16
CA ASN A 234 17.48 -0.92 8.12
C ASN A 234 17.13 -2.27 7.47
N PHE A 235 16.57 -2.25 6.25
CA PHE A 235 16.31 -3.46 5.46
C PHE A 235 17.54 -3.97 4.69
N LEU A 236 18.67 -3.24 4.75
CA LEU A 236 19.96 -3.76 4.30
C LEU A 236 20.54 -4.66 5.38
N THR A 237 21.06 -5.80 4.99
CA THR A 237 21.81 -6.69 5.87
C THR A 237 23.12 -6.05 6.34
N GLU A 238 23.65 -6.47 7.48
CA GLU A 238 24.93 -5.93 8.01
C GLU A 238 26.11 -6.18 7.06
N SER A 239 26.05 -7.25 6.26
CA SER A 239 27.02 -7.52 5.19
C SER A 239 26.92 -6.53 4.03
N GLU A 240 25.70 -6.12 3.65
CA GLU A 240 25.46 -5.09 2.62
C GLU A 240 25.87 -3.71 3.12
N LYS A 241 25.54 -3.34 4.36
CA LYS A 241 25.98 -2.08 4.98
C LYS A 241 27.50 -1.99 5.06
N SER A 242 28.16 -3.08 5.49
CA SER A 242 29.63 -3.16 5.54
C SER A 242 30.26 -3.02 4.16
N PHE A 243 29.65 -3.63 3.14
CA PHE A 243 30.10 -3.49 1.76
C PHE A 243 29.97 -2.04 1.27
N ILE A 244 28.81 -1.40 1.51
CA ILE A 244 28.59 0.00 1.13
C ILE A 244 29.63 0.90 1.82
N LYS A 245 29.91 0.71 3.11
CA LYS A 245 30.97 1.45 3.82
C LYS A 245 32.36 1.23 3.19
N SER A 246 32.71 -0.02 2.85
CA SER A 246 33.98 -0.32 2.19
C SER A 246 34.07 0.29 0.78
N PHE A 247 32.97 0.33 0.05
CA PHE A 247 32.87 0.90 -1.28
C PHE A 247 33.04 2.44 -1.24
N ILE A 248 32.42 3.09 -0.24
CA ILE A 248 32.59 4.52 0.01
C ILE A 248 34.05 4.87 0.32
N GLN A 249 34.78 4.00 1.03
CA GLN A 249 36.20 4.23 1.32
C GLN A 249 37.11 4.09 0.09
N GLN A 250 36.69 3.33 -0.92
CA GLN A 250 37.52 3.02 -2.10
C GLN A 250 37.24 3.94 -3.30
N HIS A 251 36.09 4.62 -3.33
CA HIS A 251 35.64 5.42 -4.47
C HIS A 251 35.27 6.85 -4.07
N GLU A 252 35.80 7.83 -4.82
CA GLU A 252 35.53 9.26 -4.64
C GLU A 252 34.09 9.63 -5.05
N ILE A 253 33.61 9.10 -6.18
CA ILE A 253 32.28 9.38 -6.74
C ILE A 253 31.44 8.10 -6.72
N ILE A 254 30.25 8.19 -6.16
CA ILE A 254 29.37 7.05 -5.89
C ILE A 254 28.03 7.28 -6.58
N SER A 255 27.80 6.62 -7.71
CA SER A 255 26.46 6.50 -8.27
C SER A 255 25.67 5.46 -7.48
N THR A 256 24.51 5.86 -6.95
CA THR A 256 23.61 4.96 -6.21
C THR A 256 23.23 3.75 -7.08
N ARG A 257 23.01 3.97 -8.39
CA ARG A 257 22.69 2.89 -9.31
C ARG A 257 23.86 1.93 -9.49
N GLN A 258 25.07 2.43 -9.74
CA GLN A 258 26.26 1.59 -9.90
C GLN A 258 26.55 0.79 -8.63
N LEU A 259 26.42 1.41 -7.46
CA LEU A 259 26.55 0.71 -6.17
C LEU A 259 25.55 -0.44 -6.02
N CYS A 260 24.31 -0.25 -6.46
CA CYS A 260 23.31 -1.32 -6.47
C CYS A 260 23.69 -2.47 -7.42
N GLU A 261 24.27 -2.17 -8.58
CA GLU A 261 24.77 -3.20 -9.51
C GLU A 261 25.91 -4.01 -8.88
N PHE A 262 26.88 -3.34 -8.24
CA PHE A 262 27.99 -4.01 -7.54
C PHE A 262 27.53 -4.87 -6.36
N LEU A 263 26.51 -4.41 -5.60
CA LEU A 263 25.89 -5.21 -4.54
C LEU A 263 25.25 -6.49 -5.10
N ILE A 264 24.55 -6.38 -6.23
CA ILE A 264 23.94 -7.54 -6.90
C ILE A 264 25.02 -8.52 -7.42
N GLU A 265 26.08 -8.01 -8.05
CA GLU A 265 27.12 -8.81 -8.69
C GLU A 265 28.07 -9.50 -7.68
N HIS A 266 28.49 -8.80 -6.62
CA HIS A 266 29.50 -9.31 -5.68
C HIS A 266 28.95 -9.92 -4.39
N LYS A 267 27.72 -9.59 -3.99
CA LYS A 267 27.12 -10.10 -2.74
C LYS A 267 25.85 -10.92 -2.94
N GLY A 268 25.36 -11.06 -4.18
CA GLY A 268 24.13 -11.81 -4.46
C GLY A 268 22.88 -11.13 -3.90
N SER A 269 22.94 -9.81 -3.68
CA SER A 269 21.79 -9.00 -3.26
C SER A 269 20.65 -9.08 -4.27
N ASN A 270 19.45 -8.66 -3.85
CA ASN A 270 18.21 -8.82 -4.62
C ASN A 270 18.34 -8.34 -6.08
N THR A 271 18.32 -9.30 -7.01
CA THR A 271 18.46 -9.10 -8.47
C THR A 271 17.21 -8.53 -9.14
N LYS A 272 16.08 -8.42 -8.42
CA LYS A 272 14.82 -7.96 -8.99
C LYS A 272 14.91 -6.47 -9.33
N ARG A 273 14.26 -6.07 -10.44
CA ARG A 273 14.28 -4.70 -10.97
C ARG A 273 12.87 -4.15 -11.12
N TYR A 274 12.73 -2.84 -10.97
CA TYR A 274 11.55 -2.10 -11.40
C TYR A 274 11.43 -2.13 -12.92
N LEU A 275 10.23 -1.84 -13.44
CA LEU A 275 9.96 -1.71 -14.89
C LEU A 275 10.83 -0.65 -15.58
N SER A 276 11.38 0.32 -14.83
CA SER A 276 12.33 1.33 -15.31
C SER A 276 13.76 0.81 -15.51
N GLY A 277 14.01 -0.47 -15.19
CA GLY A 277 15.35 -1.08 -15.21
C GLY A 277 16.19 -0.82 -13.95
N LYS A 278 15.69 -0.01 -13.00
CA LYS A 278 16.38 0.27 -11.72
C LYS A 278 16.29 -0.95 -10.77
N PRO A 279 17.36 -1.29 -10.04
CA PRO A 279 17.31 -2.30 -8.99
C PRO A 279 16.24 -2.01 -7.93
N LEU A 280 15.54 -3.03 -7.44
CA LEU A 280 14.61 -2.89 -6.32
C LEU A 280 15.31 -2.53 -5.01
N ILE A 281 16.62 -2.82 -4.91
CA ILE A 281 17.44 -2.43 -3.76
C ILE A 281 17.75 -0.91 -3.73
N TYR A 282 17.50 -0.21 -4.84
CA TYR A 282 17.85 1.21 -5.02
C TYR A 282 17.31 2.16 -3.95
N PRO A 283 16.02 2.09 -3.55
CA PRO A 283 15.49 3.00 -2.53
C PRO A 283 16.15 2.80 -1.15
N TYR A 284 16.54 1.56 -0.84
CA TYR A 284 17.20 1.23 0.44
C TYR A 284 18.65 1.72 0.47
N VAL A 285 19.38 1.53 -0.62
CA VAL A 285 20.77 2.03 -0.77
C VAL A 285 20.81 3.55 -0.84
N ALA A 286 19.90 4.17 -1.59
CA ALA A 286 19.78 5.64 -1.65
C ALA A 286 19.54 6.22 -0.27
N ASN A 287 18.62 5.63 0.49
CA ASN A 287 18.31 6.08 1.83
C ASN A 287 19.47 5.84 2.81
N TYR A 288 20.26 4.80 2.61
CA TYR A 288 21.45 4.57 3.43
C TYR A 288 22.54 5.61 3.15
N LEU A 289 22.75 5.96 1.89
CA LEU A 289 23.68 7.03 1.52
C LEU A 289 23.22 8.40 2.03
N GLU A 290 21.92 8.69 2.02
CA GLU A 290 21.35 9.89 2.65
C GLU A 290 21.54 9.89 4.17
N ASN A 291 21.44 8.74 4.83
CA ASN A 291 21.76 8.63 6.25
C ASN A 291 23.25 8.87 6.53
N LEU A 292 24.14 8.35 5.66
CA LEU A 292 25.58 8.61 5.75
C LEU A 292 25.94 10.06 5.42
N GLU A 293 25.13 10.75 4.61
CA GLU A 293 25.25 12.19 4.39
C GLU A 293 24.89 12.98 5.66
N TYR A 294 23.82 12.57 6.35
CA TYR A 294 23.46 13.15 7.65
C TYR A 294 24.53 12.92 8.72
N GLU A 295 25.19 11.75 8.70
CA GLU A 295 26.33 11.43 9.57
C GLU A 295 27.64 12.15 9.14
N GLY A 296 27.64 12.86 8.00
CA GLY A 296 28.79 13.62 7.52
C GLY A 296 29.91 12.75 6.96
N LEU A 297 29.59 11.59 6.37
CA LEU A 297 30.55 10.65 5.75
C LEU A 297 30.56 10.72 4.21
N VAL A 298 29.48 11.21 3.61
CA VAL A 298 29.35 11.45 2.17
C VAL A 298 28.64 12.79 1.93
N PHE A 299 28.83 13.40 0.77
CA PHE A 299 28.10 14.60 0.34
C PHE A 299 27.30 14.32 -0.91
N PHE A 300 26.07 14.83 -1.02
CA PHE A 300 25.31 14.74 -2.26
C PHE A 300 25.99 15.55 -3.39
N GLY A 301 26.43 14.87 -4.43
CA GLY A 301 26.94 15.46 -5.67
C GLY A 301 25.78 15.71 -6.64
N GLU A 302 25.83 16.81 -7.38
CA GLU A 302 24.74 17.25 -8.26
C GLU A 302 24.12 16.13 -9.11
N ASN A 303 22.81 16.26 -9.34
CA ASN A 303 21.99 15.33 -10.09
C ASN A 303 22.22 15.55 -11.60
N ILE A 304 23.36 15.07 -12.12
CA ILE A 304 23.84 15.38 -13.48
C ILE A 304 22.83 14.97 -14.58
N ASP A 305 21.82 14.15 -14.30
CA ASP A 305 20.85 13.70 -15.31
C ASP A 305 19.38 13.55 -14.86
N TYR A 306 18.97 14.07 -13.69
CA TYR A 306 17.64 13.82 -13.07
C TYR A 306 17.28 12.33 -12.85
N ARG A 307 18.15 11.40 -13.26
CA ARG A 307 17.88 9.96 -13.32
C ARG A 307 18.59 9.17 -12.22
N ASP A 308 19.62 9.72 -11.59
CA ASP A 308 20.39 9.03 -10.55
C ASP A 308 20.94 9.98 -9.49
N LYS A 309 21.03 9.49 -8.24
CA LYS A 309 21.63 10.22 -7.12
C LYS A 309 23.10 9.86 -7.04
N THR A 310 23.96 10.87 -7.09
CA THR A 310 25.40 10.73 -6.98
C THR A 310 25.85 11.28 -5.63
N PHE A 311 26.73 10.58 -4.95
CA PHE A 311 27.32 10.98 -3.68
C PHE A 311 28.85 11.05 -3.82
N ILE A 312 29.48 11.93 -3.06
CA ILE A 312 30.93 12.12 -3.02
C ILE A 312 31.42 11.68 -1.66
N SER A 313 32.40 10.78 -1.62
CA SER A 313 32.97 10.26 -0.37
C SER A 313 33.97 11.23 0.25
N ILE A 314 33.88 11.44 1.57
CA ILE A 314 34.80 12.31 2.32
C ILE A 314 36.11 11.58 2.68
N CYS A 315 36.06 10.25 2.76
CA CYS A 315 37.20 9.42 3.17
C CYS A 315 38.37 9.45 2.17
N TYR A 316 38.13 9.79 0.90
CA TYR A 316 39.19 9.87 -0.12
C TYR A 316 40.12 11.08 0.09
N ASN A 317 39.66 12.12 0.80
CA ASN A 317 40.43 13.35 1.03
C ASN A 317 41.45 13.26 2.18
N ILE A 318 41.58 12.12 2.87
CA ILE A 318 42.52 11.95 4.00
C ILE A 318 43.80 11.18 3.58
N GLN A 319 43.88 10.66 2.36
CA GLN A 319 45.08 9.94 1.88
C GLN A 319 46.03 10.76 0.98
N MET A 320 45.82 12.07 0.85
CA MET A 320 46.63 12.95 0.00
C MET A 320 47.15 14.23 0.72
N VAL A 321 47.51 14.12 2.00
CA VAL A 321 48.33 15.14 2.71
C VAL A 321 49.56 14.51 3.31
#